data_AF-A0A6A7ANN3-F1
#
_entry.id   AF-A0A6A7ANN3-F1
#
_cell.length_a   1.000
_cell.length_b   1.000
_cell.length_c   1.000
_cell.angle_alpha   90.00
_cell.angle_beta   90.00
_cell.angle_gamma   90.00
#
_symmetry.space_group_name_H-M   'P 1'
#
loop_
_entity.id
_entity.type
_entity.pdbx_description
1 polymer ?
#
loop_
_entity_poly.entity_id
_entity_poly.type
_entity_poly.pdbx_seq_one_letter_code
_entity_poly.pdbx_strand_id
1 'polypeptide(L)'
;AISAPSAGRATNYQRFEFFGDALLKFQTSVQLFTDHGNWPEGYLSQRKDSLVSNARLARAAIAKGLGSYILTDPLRRKWSVPRISDADQEAEERTLGVKALADVVEALIGAAYIDSGFRAARACTNVFLPEISAIVPQFPERISVKSNGPRDPEAETLIGYRFQDGLLLLEALTHPSCGIDAKTESYQRLEFLGDAVLDVLISTFL
;
A
#
# COMPACT_ATOMS: atom_id res chain seq x y z
N ALA A 1 -10.26 -3.16 13.15
CA ALA A 1 -9.53 -3.89 12.09
C ALA A 1 -10.20 -5.21 11.69
N ILE A 2 -10.74 -6.04 12.61
CA ILE A 2 -11.21 -7.40 12.27
C ILE A 2 -12.74 -7.59 12.20
N SER A 3 -13.53 -6.52 12.38
CA SER A 3 -15.01 -6.55 12.36
C SER A 3 -15.55 -6.28 10.96
N ALA A 4 -16.19 -7.28 10.36
CA ALA A 4 -16.83 -7.14 9.05
C ALA A 4 -18.06 -6.21 9.09
N PRO A 5 -18.39 -5.51 7.99
CA PRO A 5 -19.62 -4.72 7.90
C PRO A 5 -20.89 -5.52 8.23
N SER A 6 -20.88 -6.82 7.91
CA SER A 6 -21.95 -7.77 8.23
C SER A 6 -22.15 -8.01 9.73
N ALA A 7 -21.15 -7.70 10.57
CA ALA A 7 -21.21 -7.90 12.01
C ALA A 7 -22.00 -6.81 12.77
N GLY A 8 -22.45 -5.75 12.08
CA GLY A 8 -23.36 -4.73 12.63
C GLY A 8 -22.81 -3.93 13.82
N ARG A 9 -21.48 -3.81 13.94
CA ARG A 9 -20.83 -2.99 14.98
C ARG A 9 -20.81 -1.51 14.59
N ALA A 10 -20.71 -0.63 15.59
CA ALA A 10 -20.60 0.81 15.38
C ALA A 10 -19.31 1.24 14.66
N THR A 11 -18.29 0.39 14.62
CA THR A 11 -17.02 0.59 13.91
C THR A 11 -16.67 -0.64 13.06
N ASN A 12 -16.58 -0.42 11.74
CA ASN A 12 -16.22 -1.44 10.75
C ASN A 12 -14.76 -1.25 10.30
N TYR A 13 -14.16 -2.28 9.70
CA TYR A 13 -12.78 -2.18 9.23
C TYR A 13 -12.57 -1.27 8.00
N GLN A 14 -13.64 -0.84 7.34
CA GLN A 14 -13.60 -0.10 6.06
C GLN A 14 -12.72 1.16 6.07
N ARG A 15 -12.69 1.93 7.18
CA ARG A 15 -11.81 3.12 7.26
C ARG A 15 -10.32 2.72 7.32
N PHE A 16 -10.04 1.63 8.03
CA PHE A 16 -8.68 1.09 8.14
C PHE A 16 -8.25 0.39 6.86
N GLU A 17 -9.17 -0.29 6.17
CA GLU A 17 -8.98 -0.89 4.84
C GLU A 17 -8.60 0.18 3.83
N PHE A 18 -9.41 1.23 3.68
CA PHE A 18 -9.13 2.34 2.75
C PHE A 18 -7.73 2.93 2.96
N PHE A 19 -7.40 3.22 4.21
CA PHE A 19 -6.09 3.77 4.56
C PHE A 19 -4.94 2.76 4.37
N GLY A 20 -5.19 1.49 4.70
CA GLY A 20 -4.23 0.40 4.58
C GLY A 20 -3.91 0.03 3.13
N ASP A 21 -4.89 0.08 2.23
CA ASP A 21 -4.73 -0.10 0.79
C ASP A 21 -3.80 0.97 0.21
N ALA A 22 -4.03 2.24 0.54
CA ALA A 22 -3.16 3.35 0.13
C ALA A 22 -1.72 3.15 0.62
N LEU A 23 -1.53 2.76 1.89
CA LEU A 23 -0.21 2.48 2.45
C LEU A 23 0.48 1.29 1.77
N LEU A 24 -0.25 0.21 1.50
CA LEU A 24 0.27 -0.98 0.84
C LEU A 24 0.73 -0.65 -0.59
N LYS A 25 -0.10 0.08 -1.35
CA LYS A 25 0.25 0.57 -2.69
C LYS A 25 1.48 1.45 -2.65
N PHE A 26 1.56 2.39 -1.71
CA PHE A 26 2.74 3.24 -1.54
C PHE A 26 4.01 2.45 -1.23
N GLN A 27 3.97 1.53 -0.26
CA GLN A 27 5.12 0.68 0.07
C GLN A 27 5.58 -0.15 -1.14
N THR A 28 4.63 -0.68 -1.92
CA THR A 28 4.92 -1.45 -3.12
C THR A 28 5.50 -0.59 -4.23
N SER A 29 4.91 0.59 -4.49
CA SER A 29 5.39 1.53 -5.51
C SER A 29 6.80 2.02 -5.19
N VAL A 30 7.09 2.36 -3.95
CA VAL A 30 8.44 2.75 -3.52
C VAL A 30 9.44 1.61 -3.76
N GLN A 31 9.13 0.38 -3.34
CA GLN A 31 10.00 -0.78 -3.55
C GLN A 31 10.27 -1.02 -5.04
N LEU A 32 9.23 -1.03 -5.87
CA LEU A 32 9.38 -1.27 -7.30
C LEU A 32 10.16 -0.17 -7.99
N PHE A 33 9.94 1.09 -7.59
CA PHE A 33 10.67 2.24 -8.11
C PHE A 33 12.16 2.16 -7.77
N THR A 34 12.52 1.71 -6.55
CA THR A 34 13.92 1.56 -6.13
C THR A 34 14.61 0.34 -6.75
N ASP A 35 13.93 -0.80 -6.78
CA ASP A 35 14.51 -2.06 -7.27
C ASP A 35 14.67 -2.08 -8.79
N HIS A 36 13.78 -1.38 -9.48
CA HIS A 36 13.70 -1.39 -10.94
C HIS A 36 13.94 -0.01 -11.54
N GLY A 37 15.14 0.52 -11.30
CA GLY A 37 15.57 1.86 -11.70
C GLY A 37 15.55 2.19 -13.21
N ASN A 38 15.27 1.23 -14.09
CA ASN A 38 15.17 1.42 -15.55
C ASN A 38 13.82 0.96 -16.11
N TRP A 39 12.85 0.56 -15.27
CA TRP A 39 11.56 0.08 -15.77
C TRP A 39 10.63 1.25 -16.14
N PRO A 40 9.94 1.17 -17.29
CA PRO A 40 8.86 2.10 -17.63
C PRO A 40 7.71 2.00 -16.63
N GLU A 41 6.94 3.09 -16.53
CA GLU A 41 5.71 3.18 -15.71
C GLU A 41 4.78 1.97 -15.92
N GLY A 42 4.48 1.59 -17.16
CA GLY A 42 3.60 0.45 -17.43
C GLY A 42 4.05 -0.89 -16.83
N TYR A 43 5.36 -1.16 -16.78
CA TYR A 43 5.88 -2.37 -16.13
C TYR A 43 5.80 -2.29 -14.60
N LEU A 44 6.04 -1.10 -14.04
CA LEU A 44 5.90 -0.84 -12.61
C LEU A 44 4.44 -0.99 -12.17
N SER A 45 3.50 -0.38 -12.90
CA SER A 45 2.05 -0.47 -12.69
C SER A 45 1.57 -1.93 -12.76
N GLN A 46 1.93 -2.67 -13.81
CA GLN A 46 1.55 -4.08 -13.93
C GLN A 46 2.11 -4.95 -12.79
N ARG A 47 3.36 -4.73 -12.40
CA ARG A 47 3.99 -5.49 -11.32
C ARG A 47 3.36 -5.15 -9.96
N LYS A 48 3.06 -3.88 -9.70
CA LYS A 48 2.35 -3.40 -8.52
C LYS A 48 1.01 -4.12 -8.38
N ASP A 49 0.17 -4.08 -9.41
CA ASP A 49 -1.18 -4.67 -9.38
C ASP A 49 -1.15 -6.18 -9.14
N SER A 50 -0.12 -6.87 -9.67
CA SER A 50 0.11 -8.29 -9.39
C SER A 50 0.44 -8.55 -7.91
N LEU A 51 1.26 -7.71 -7.29
CA LEU A 51 1.71 -7.84 -5.90
C LEU A 51 0.61 -7.49 -4.89
N VAL A 52 -0.22 -6.49 -5.18
CA VAL A 52 -1.31 -6.03 -4.29
C VAL A 52 -2.68 -6.61 -4.65
N SER A 53 -2.73 -7.61 -5.55
CA SER A 53 -3.99 -8.24 -5.94
C SER A 53 -4.72 -8.90 -4.76
N ASN A 54 -6.04 -8.76 -4.70
CA ASN A 54 -6.88 -9.34 -3.63
C ASN A 54 -6.68 -10.85 -3.52
N ALA A 55 -6.50 -11.55 -4.65
CA ALA A 55 -6.24 -13.00 -4.66
C ALA A 55 -4.92 -13.35 -3.95
N ARG A 56 -3.89 -12.52 -4.10
CA ARG A 56 -2.59 -12.72 -3.47
C ARG A 56 -2.66 -12.40 -1.96
N LEU A 57 -3.29 -11.29 -1.60
CA LEU A 57 -3.51 -10.90 -0.20
C LEU A 57 -4.33 -11.96 0.56
N ALA A 58 -5.41 -12.44 -0.03
CA ALA A 58 -6.22 -13.52 0.57
C ALA A 58 -5.42 -14.80 0.76
N ARG A 59 -4.59 -15.18 -0.22
CA ARG A 59 -3.73 -16.36 -0.11
C ARG A 59 -2.71 -16.21 1.03
N ALA A 60 -2.12 -15.02 1.18
CA ALA A 60 -1.22 -14.70 2.28
C ALA A 60 -1.93 -14.76 3.64
N ALA A 61 -3.16 -14.23 3.72
CA ALA A 61 -4.00 -14.28 4.91
C ALA A 61 -4.30 -15.73 5.34
N ILE A 62 -4.70 -16.57 4.38
CA ILE A 62 -4.98 -18.00 4.61
C ILE A 62 -3.72 -18.73 5.06
N ALA A 63 -2.58 -18.49 4.41
CA ALA A 63 -1.30 -19.11 4.76
C ALA A 63 -0.85 -18.77 6.19
N LYS A 64 -1.29 -17.64 6.75
CA LYS A 64 -1.03 -17.24 8.14
C LYS A 64 -2.12 -17.67 9.12
N GLY A 65 -3.17 -18.36 8.67
CA GLY A 65 -4.28 -18.77 9.50
C GLY A 65 -5.18 -17.62 9.96
N LEU A 66 -5.17 -16.48 9.27
CA LEU A 66 -5.93 -15.29 9.68
C LEU A 66 -7.45 -15.51 9.59
N GLY A 67 -7.90 -16.43 8.72
CA GLY A 67 -9.31 -16.72 8.48
C GLY A 67 -10.10 -17.11 9.75
N SER A 68 -9.48 -17.81 10.70
CA SER A 68 -10.14 -18.23 11.95
C SER A 68 -10.35 -17.09 12.95
N TYR A 69 -9.70 -15.94 12.77
CA TYR A 69 -9.73 -14.81 13.71
C TYR A 69 -10.67 -13.68 13.27
N ILE A 70 -11.23 -13.74 12.06
CA ILE A 70 -12.08 -12.68 11.52
C ILE A 70 -13.50 -12.81 12.09
N LEU A 71 -14.00 -11.70 12.65
CA LEU A 71 -15.31 -11.65 13.28
C LEU A 71 -16.37 -11.34 12.22
N THR A 72 -17.04 -12.37 11.71
CA THR A 72 -18.12 -12.24 10.71
C THR A 72 -19.52 -12.27 11.30
N ASP A 73 -19.71 -12.93 12.44
CA ASP A 73 -21.01 -13.04 13.08
C ASP A 73 -21.37 -11.73 13.80
N PRO A 74 -22.57 -11.16 13.58
CA PRO A 74 -23.12 -10.20 14.53
C PRO A 74 -23.26 -10.91 15.89
N LEU A 75 -22.89 -10.20 16.96
CA LEU A 75 -22.98 -10.71 18.33
C LEU A 75 -24.41 -11.23 18.56
N ARG A 76 -24.60 -12.56 18.59
CA ARG A 76 -25.93 -13.16 18.69
C ARG A 76 -26.62 -12.58 19.91
N ARG A 77 -27.71 -11.83 19.70
CA ARG A 77 -28.55 -11.28 20.80
C ARG A 77 -29.14 -12.38 21.71
N LYS A 78 -29.12 -13.64 21.25
CA LYS A 78 -29.33 -14.83 22.08
C LYS A 78 -28.01 -15.58 22.22
N TRP A 79 -27.27 -15.28 23.28
CA TRP A 79 -26.29 -16.21 23.82
C TRP A 79 -27.07 -17.30 24.57
N SER A 80 -27.05 -18.53 24.05
CA SER A 80 -27.60 -19.70 24.75
C SER A 80 -26.44 -20.54 25.27
N VAL A 81 -26.58 -21.03 26.50
CA VAL A 81 -25.58 -21.87 27.18
C VAL A 81 -25.33 -23.14 26.34
N PRO A 82 -24.08 -23.48 25.99
CA PRO A 82 -23.78 -24.70 25.23
C PRO A 82 -24.25 -25.92 26.04
N ARG A 83 -25.09 -26.77 25.46
CA ARG A 83 -25.47 -28.04 26.09
C ARG A 83 -24.46 -29.11 25.68
N ILE A 84 -24.22 -30.08 26.55
CA ILE A 84 -23.28 -31.20 26.32
C ILE A 84 -23.63 -32.00 25.04
N SER A 85 -24.87 -31.90 24.55
CA SER A 85 -25.32 -32.47 23.26
C SER A 85 -24.86 -31.71 22.01
N ASP A 86 -24.30 -30.51 22.15
CA ASP A 86 -23.87 -29.65 21.03
C ASP A 86 -22.34 -29.78 20.77
N ALA A 87 -21.67 -30.71 21.44
CA ALA A 87 -20.22 -30.90 21.40
C ALA A 87 -19.68 -31.37 20.03
N ASP A 88 -20.55 -31.80 19.12
CA ASP A 88 -20.20 -32.34 17.81
C ASP A 88 -20.44 -31.35 16.66
N GLN A 89 -20.76 -30.07 16.93
CA GLN A 89 -20.67 -29.06 15.88
C GLN A 89 -19.19 -28.72 15.68
N GLU A 90 -18.50 -29.56 14.89
CA GLU A 90 -17.27 -29.20 14.21
C GLU A 90 -17.43 -27.76 13.72
N ALA A 91 -16.55 -26.87 14.18
CA ALA A 91 -16.59 -25.47 13.80
C ALA A 91 -16.50 -25.43 12.27
N GLU A 92 -17.64 -25.22 11.59
CA GLU A 92 -17.71 -25.09 10.13
C GLU A 92 -16.54 -24.21 9.71
N GLU A 93 -15.64 -24.75 8.90
CA GLU A 93 -14.46 -24.03 8.43
C GLU A 93 -14.97 -22.85 7.60
N ARG A 94 -15.10 -21.69 8.26
CA ARG A 94 -15.81 -20.52 7.74
C ARG A 94 -15.06 -20.00 6.52
N THR A 95 -15.48 -20.39 5.33
CA THR A 95 -14.88 -19.92 4.09
C THR A 95 -15.26 -18.46 3.87
N LEU A 96 -14.40 -17.56 4.36
CA LEU A 96 -14.48 -16.14 4.05
C LEU A 96 -14.25 -15.90 2.57
N GLY A 97 -14.97 -14.93 2.00
CA GLY A 97 -14.74 -14.50 0.63
C GLY A 97 -13.32 -13.93 0.47
N VAL A 98 -12.69 -14.22 -0.67
CA VAL A 98 -11.34 -13.73 -1.05
C VAL A 98 -11.21 -12.22 -0.82
N LYS A 99 -12.25 -11.45 -1.15
CA LYS A 99 -12.28 -10.00 -0.94
C LYS A 99 -12.18 -9.64 0.55
N ALA A 100 -13.04 -10.20 1.40
CA ALA A 100 -13.04 -9.89 2.82
C ALA A 100 -11.71 -10.24 3.52
N LEU A 101 -11.02 -11.30 3.08
CA LEU A 101 -9.70 -11.63 3.58
C LEU A 101 -8.64 -10.58 3.20
N ALA A 102 -8.68 -10.10 1.95
CA ALA A 102 -7.80 -9.02 1.49
C ALA A 102 -8.08 -7.72 2.25
N ASP A 103 -9.35 -7.31 2.35
CA ASP A 103 -9.77 -6.09 3.05
C ASP A 103 -9.32 -6.11 4.52
N VAL A 104 -9.33 -7.28 5.18
CA VAL A 104 -8.85 -7.42 6.56
C VAL A 104 -7.33 -7.26 6.66
N VAL A 105 -6.56 -7.79 5.71
CA VAL A 105 -5.09 -7.60 5.70
C VAL A 105 -4.77 -6.11 5.57
N GLU A 106 -5.43 -5.41 4.64
CA GLU A 106 -5.28 -3.97 4.48
C GLU A 106 -5.68 -3.23 5.76
N ALA A 107 -6.81 -3.59 6.37
CA ALA A 107 -7.23 -2.99 7.63
C ALA A 107 -6.28 -3.24 8.80
N LEU A 108 -5.57 -4.38 8.83
CA LEU A 108 -4.53 -4.64 9.83
C LEU A 108 -3.30 -3.76 9.60
N ILE A 109 -2.88 -3.59 8.35
CA ILE A 109 -1.78 -2.69 7.99
C ILE A 109 -2.12 -1.25 8.36
N GLY A 110 -3.33 -0.78 8.02
CA GLY A 110 -3.82 0.54 8.38
C GLY A 110 -3.92 0.75 9.89
N ALA A 111 -4.37 -0.27 10.64
CA ALA A 111 -4.41 -0.22 12.10
C ALA A 111 -2.99 -0.16 12.72
N ALA A 112 -2.04 -0.94 12.20
CA ALA A 112 -0.65 -0.91 12.66
C ALA A 112 0.03 0.45 12.42
N TYR A 113 -0.32 1.13 11.31
CA TYR A 113 0.13 2.50 11.07
C TYR A 113 -0.44 3.48 12.08
N ILE A 114 -1.74 3.42 12.35
CA ILE A 114 -2.39 4.36 13.28
C ILE A 114 -1.85 4.15 14.71
N ASP A 115 -1.54 2.91 15.08
CA ASP A 115 -0.99 2.59 16.39
C ASP A 115 0.45 3.09 16.58
N SER A 116 1.36 2.74 15.64
CA SER A 116 2.81 2.86 15.85
C SER A 116 3.57 3.44 14.64
N GLY A 117 2.84 4.01 13.68
CA GLY A 117 3.39 4.66 12.49
C GLY A 117 3.93 3.70 11.42
N PHE A 118 4.66 4.27 10.46
CA PHE A 118 5.08 3.57 9.24
C PHE A 118 5.92 2.31 9.49
N ARG A 119 6.76 2.29 10.54
CA ARG A 119 7.61 1.13 10.86
C ARG A 119 6.78 -0.09 11.26
N ALA A 120 5.71 0.11 12.03
CA ALA A 120 4.81 -0.96 12.43
C ALA A 120 3.95 -1.45 11.27
N ALA A 121 3.43 -0.52 10.46
CA ALA A 121 2.73 -0.85 9.22
C ALA A 121 3.59 -1.74 8.31
N ARG A 122 4.86 -1.37 8.11
CA ARG A 122 5.81 -2.18 7.33
C ARG A 122 6.05 -3.55 7.94
N ALA A 123 6.28 -3.62 9.25
CA ALA A 123 6.48 -4.89 9.93
C ALA A 123 5.27 -5.81 9.71
N CYS A 124 4.05 -5.28 9.77
CA CYS A 124 2.82 -5.98 9.45
C CYS A 124 2.77 -6.44 7.99
N THR A 125 3.04 -5.54 7.02
CA THR A 125 3.11 -5.88 5.60
C THR A 125 4.08 -7.02 5.33
N ASN A 126 5.28 -7.00 5.93
CA ASN A 126 6.31 -8.02 5.75
C ASN A 126 5.89 -9.41 6.26
N VAL A 127 4.93 -9.50 7.20
CA VAL A 127 4.36 -10.79 7.63
C VAL A 127 3.56 -11.43 6.50
N PHE A 128 2.77 -10.65 5.76
CA PHE A 128 1.88 -11.15 4.71
C PHE A 128 2.57 -11.19 3.34
N LEU A 129 3.43 -10.21 3.06
CA LEU A 129 4.11 -10.00 1.79
C LEU A 129 5.60 -9.76 2.06
N PRO A 130 6.39 -10.82 2.33
CA PRO A 130 7.82 -10.69 2.65
C PRO A 130 8.67 -10.16 1.48
N GLU A 131 8.14 -10.23 0.26
CA GLU A 131 8.74 -9.62 -0.94
C GLU A 131 8.72 -8.08 -0.88
N ILE A 132 7.82 -7.49 -0.09
CA ILE A 132 7.73 -6.04 0.12
C ILE A 132 8.46 -5.70 1.42
N SER A 133 9.79 -5.61 1.33
CA SER A 133 10.65 -5.38 2.50
C SER A 133 11.10 -3.93 2.69
N ALA A 134 10.67 -3.02 1.80
CA ALA A 134 11.22 -1.67 1.62
C ALA A 134 11.73 -1.01 2.90
N ILE A 135 13.05 -0.92 2.97
CA ILE A 135 13.76 0.00 3.84
C ILE A 135 13.36 1.42 3.42
N VAL A 136 13.29 2.32 4.41
CA VAL A 136 13.15 3.78 4.22
C VAL A 136 13.74 4.18 2.87
N PRO A 137 13.00 4.87 1.99
CA PRO A 137 13.37 5.04 0.58
C PRO A 137 14.78 5.63 0.50
N GLN A 138 15.76 4.77 0.28
CA GLN A 138 17.05 5.16 -0.24
C GLN A 138 16.85 5.15 -1.74
N PHE A 139 16.36 6.28 -2.25
CA PHE A 139 16.30 6.50 -3.68
C PHE A 139 17.69 6.21 -4.26
N PRO A 140 17.80 5.40 -5.32
CA PRO A 140 19.09 5.01 -5.87
C PRO A 140 19.93 6.25 -6.15
N GLU A 141 21.26 6.13 -6.00
CA GLU A 141 22.22 7.24 -6.15
C GLU A 141 22.10 8.01 -7.46
N ARG A 142 21.41 7.50 -8.49
CA ARG A 142 21.05 8.27 -9.71
C ARG A 142 20.26 9.55 -9.41
N ILE A 143 19.45 9.58 -8.34
CA ILE A 143 18.73 10.76 -7.84
C ILE A 143 19.58 11.56 -6.83
N SER A 144 20.71 10.99 -6.38
CA SER A 144 21.57 11.53 -5.32
C SER A 144 22.99 11.91 -5.78
N VAL A 145 23.28 11.83 -7.09
CA VAL A 145 24.41 12.61 -7.61
C VAL A 145 23.97 14.05 -7.45
N LYS A 146 24.53 14.76 -6.48
CA LYS A 146 24.41 16.22 -6.34
C LYS A 146 25.00 16.86 -7.59
N SER A 147 24.27 16.76 -8.69
CA SER A 147 24.61 17.40 -9.92
C SER A 147 24.11 18.82 -9.79
N ASN A 148 24.96 19.78 -10.12
CA ASN A 148 24.48 21.12 -10.46
C ASN A 148 23.82 21.05 -11.85
N GLY A 149 22.83 20.17 -12.02
CA GLY A 149 22.04 20.06 -13.23
C GLY A 149 21.34 21.39 -13.53
N PRO A 150 20.83 21.57 -14.75
CA PRO A 150 20.09 22.77 -15.13
C PRO A 150 18.98 23.02 -14.10
N ARG A 151 18.92 24.24 -13.57
CA ARG A 151 17.86 24.66 -12.65
C ARG A 151 16.94 25.61 -13.39
N ASP A 152 15.67 25.57 -13.02
CA ASP A 152 14.66 26.52 -13.45
C ASP A 152 14.14 27.29 -12.22
N PRO A 153 14.70 28.48 -11.92
CA PRO A 153 14.28 29.29 -10.77
C PRO A 153 12.84 29.79 -10.88
N GLU A 154 12.31 29.97 -12.10
CA GLU A 154 10.94 30.42 -12.30
C GLU A 154 9.97 29.31 -11.91
N ALA A 155 10.25 28.07 -12.34
CA ALA A 155 9.48 26.90 -11.93
C ALA A 155 9.55 26.66 -10.41
N GLU A 156 10.74 26.74 -9.79
CA GLU A 156 10.92 26.61 -8.32
C GLU A 156 10.14 27.69 -7.55
N THR A 157 10.08 28.92 -8.08
CA THR A 157 9.32 30.02 -7.49
C THR A 157 7.81 29.77 -7.61
N LEU A 158 7.34 29.27 -8.76
CA LEU A 158 5.93 28.99 -9.01
C LEU A 158 5.38 27.90 -8.07
N ILE A 159 6.14 26.82 -7.84
CA ILE A 159 5.74 25.72 -6.96
C ILE A 159 6.01 26.02 -5.47
N GLY A 160 6.78 27.08 -5.17
CA GLY A 160 7.16 27.45 -3.80
C GLY A 160 8.11 26.45 -3.12
N TYR A 161 8.84 25.65 -3.90
CA TYR A 161 9.73 24.61 -3.41
C TYR A 161 11.04 24.61 -4.21
N ARG A 162 12.17 24.57 -3.50
CA ARG A 162 13.50 24.52 -4.09
C ARG A 162 14.04 23.10 -4.06
N PHE A 163 14.29 22.52 -5.23
CA PHE A 163 14.83 21.17 -5.32
C PHE A 163 16.31 21.15 -4.93
N GLN A 164 16.68 20.11 -4.18
CA GLN A 164 18.09 19.85 -3.87
C GLN A 164 18.85 19.43 -5.12
N ASP A 165 18.24 18.54 -5.92
CA ASP A 165 18.72 18.11 -7.25
C ASP A 165 17.83 18.70 -8.35
N GLY A 166 18.42 19.54 -9.22
CA GLY A 166 17.71 20.17 -10.32
C GLY A 166 17.30 19.18 -11.42
N LEU A 167 17.96 18.01 -11.50
CA LEU A 167 17.59 16.98 -12.47
C LEU A 167 16.22 16.37 -12.21
N LEU A 168 15.81 16.26 -10.94
CA LEU A 168 14.46 15.81 -10.59
C LEU A 168 13.39 16.76 -11.10
N LEU A 169 13.62 18.06 -10.99
CA LEU A 169 12.72 19.08 -11.54
C LEU A 169 12.68 18.99 -13.06
N LEU A 170 13.83 18.84 -13.70
CA LEU A 170 13.91 18.71 -15.16
C LEU A 170 13.19 17.46 -15.66
N GLU A 171 13.39 16.31 -15.03
CA GLU A 171 12.70 15.05 -15.33
C GLU A 171 11.19 15.21 -15.15
N ALA A 172 10.74 15.82 -14.05
CA ALA A 172 9.32 16.07 -13.78
C ALA A 172 8.66 17.01 -14.82
N LEU A 173 9.44 17.91 -15.44
CA LEU A 173 8.96 18.80 -16.50
C LEU A 173 9.14 18.24 -17.92
N THR A 174 9.79 17.08 -18.08
CA THR A 174 10.08 16.49 -19.39
C THR A 174 8.97 15.54 -19.83
N HIS A 175 8.16 15.96 -20.81
CA HIS A 175 7.12 15.13 -21.41
C HIS A 175 7.71 14.02 -22.30
N PRO A 176 7.11 12.82 -22.38
CA PRO A 176 7.59 11.71 -23.22
C PRO A 176 7.83 12.03 -24.71
N SER A 177 7.16 13.06 -25.23
CA SER A 177 7.35 13.53 -26.61
C SER A 177 8.66 14.32 -26.82
N CYS A 178 9.26 14.83 -25.75
CA CYS A 178 10.51 15.57 -25.80
C CYS A 178 11.68 14.57 -25.92
N GLY A 179 11.92 14.05 -27.12
CA GLY A 179 13.02 13.11 -27.40
C GLY A 179 14.42 13.73 -27.41
N ILE A 180 14.69 14.70 -26.52
CA ILE A 180 15.83 15.62 -26.64
C ILE A 180 17.12 15.07 -26.01
N ASP A 181 17.09 14.07 -25.13
CA ASP A 181 18.35 13.46 -24.67
C ASP A 181 18.17 12.03 -24.18
N ALA A 182 19.05 11.11 -24.58
CA ALA A 182 19.06 9.73 -24.09
C ALA A 182 19.41 9.64 -22.58
N LYS A 183 19.74 10.78 -21.96
CA LYS A 183 20.10 10.92 -20.55
C LYS A 183 18.96 11.40 -19.66
N THR A 184 17.93 12.04 -20.21
CA THR A 184 16.82 12.59 -19.43
C THR A 184 15.61 11.69 -19.63
N GLU A 185 15.21 10.97 -18.57
CA GLU A 185 13.98 10.19 -18.58
C GLU A 185 12.75 11.13 -18.55
N SER A 186 11.59 10.64 -18.98
CA SER A 186 10.34 11.39 -18.91
C SER A 186 9.75 11.34 -17.49
N TYR A 187 8.82 12.25 -17.18
CA TYR A 187 8.16 12.27 -15.87
C TYR A 187 7.34 11.01 -15.55
N GLN A 188 7.09 10.10 -16.50
CA GLN A 188 6.16 8.96 -16.34
C GLN A 188 6.51 8.07 -15.15
N ARG A 189 7.80 7.88 -14.86
CA ARG A 189 8.21 7.09 -13.69
C ARG A 189 7.97 7.85 -12.38
N LEU A 190 8.16 9.16 -12.39
CA LEU A 190 7.85 10.03 -11.25
C LEU A 190 6.34 10.12 -11.02
N GLU A 191 5.52 10.11 -12.08
CA GLU A 191 4.05 10.03 -12.02
C GLU A 191 3.60 8.76 -11.27
N PHE A 192 4.15 7.59 -11.62
CA PHE A 192 3.88 6.33 -10.90
C PHE A 192 4.11 6.43 -9.38
N LEU A 193 5.21 7.07 -8.97
CA LEU A 193 5.51 7.27 -7.55
C LEU A 193 4.63 8.37 -6.94
N GLY A 194 4.41 9.45 -7.68
CA GLY A 194 3.61 10.62 -7.29
C GLY A 194 2.17 10.26 -6.98
N ASP A 195 1.53 9.42 -7.81
CA ASP A 195 0.18 8.93 -7.58
C ASP A 195 0.08 8.19 -6.24
N ALA A 196 1.04 7.31 -5.94
CA ALA A 196 1.05 6.56 -4.69
C ALA A 196 1.30 7.47 -3.46
N VAL A 197 2.10 8.52 -3.62
CA VAL A 197 2.32 9.55 -2.57
C VAL A 197 1.03 10.32 -2.32
N LEU A 198 0.36 10.77 -3.38
CA LEU A 198 -0.90 11.51 -3.31
C LEU A 198 -1.99 10.68 -2.64
N ASP A 199 -2.12 9.41 -3.00
CA ASP A 199 -3.09 8.49 -2.40
C ASP A 199 -2.92 8.39 -0.88
N VAL A 200 -1.68 8.27 -0.39
CA VAL A 200 -1.43 8.22 1.06
C VAL A 200 -1.71 9.57 1.71
N LEU A 201 -1.25 10.68 1.12
CA LEU A 201 -1.48 12.02 1.67
C LEU A 201 -2.98 12.31 1.78
N ILE A 202 -3.75 12.11 0.71
CA ILE A 202 -5.20 12.31 0.70
C ILE A 202 -5.86 11.39 1.73
N SER A 203 -5.46 10.12 1.78
CA SER A 203 -5.99 9.16 2.75
C SER A 203 -5.67 9.52 4.21
N THR A 204 -4.59 10.28 4.49
CA THR A 204 -4.32 10.79 5.84
C THR A 204 -5.19 11.99 6.25
N PHE A 205 -5.77 12.72 5.28
CA PHE A 205 -6.59 13.90 5.55
C PHE A 205 -8.10 13.60 5.72
N LEU A 206 -8.56 12.39 5.36
CA LEU A 206 -9.97 11.95 5.40
C LEU A 206 -10.30 11.05 6.61
#